data_AF-A0A182EK46-F1
#
_entry.id   AF-A0A182EK46-F1
#
_cell.length_a   1.000
_cell.length_b   1.000
_cell.length_c   1.000
_cell.angle_alpha   90.00
_cell.angle_beta   90.00
_cell.angle_gamma   90.00
#
_symmetry.space_group_name_H-M   'P 1'
#
loop_
_entity.id
_entity.type
_entity.pdbx_description
1 polymer ?
#
loop_
_entity_poly.entity_id
_entity_poly.type
_entity_poly.pdbx_seq_one_letter_code
_entity_poly.pdbx_strand_id
1 'polypeptide(L)'
;MISKNLVTEELANLLTGGPPKQELEIMNALKNLSEHLPLLFRAILSHIIKTTKAHFNNSEHIARRVASVFFILRLVNPILTLRSNGSAEQFRQLPKTIQSLANQASSVDYCPENSTRSVRLMADLLDAVALSPPKVESTENPFCGYSKINQLALLAFQVEQVLEQQDSASCPLPEAYTVISLLKKHADKYLSC
;
A
#
# COMPACT_ATOMS: atom_id res chain seq x y z
N MET A 1 5.09 -16.36 -5.64
CA MET A 1 3.69 -16.43 -6.13
C MET A 1 2.74 -16.69 -4.95
N ILE A 2 2.55 -15.71 -4.03
CA ILE A 2 1.82 -15.90 -2.75
C ILE A 2 0.64 -14.92 -2.57
N SER A 3 0.47 -13.89 -3.40
CA SER A 3 -0.23 -12.68 -2.93
C SER A 3 -1.77 -12.68 -3.00
N LYS A 4 -2.41 -13.46 -3.88
CA LYS A 4 -3.88 -13.35 -4.06
C LYS A 4 -4.70 -14.26 -3.14
N ASN A 5 -4.20 -15.46 -2.83
CA ASN A 5 -4.95 -16.43 -2.03
C ASN A 5 -4.88 -16.12 -0.54
N LEU A 6 -3.72 -15.76 -0.01
CA LEU A 6 -3.55 -15.56 1.45
C LEU A 6 -4.38 -14.41 2.01
N VAL A 7 -4.31 -13.22 1.38
CA VAL A 7 -5.10 -12.05 1.79
C VAL A 7 -6.60 -12.35 1.70
N THR A 8 -7.00 -13.07 0.65
CA THR A 8 -8.39 -13.44 0.43
C THR A 8 -8.84 -14.52 1.41
N GLU A 9 -7.98 -15.45 1.82
CA GLU A 9 -8.27 -16.52 2.79
C GLU A 9 -8.36 -16.00 4.23
N GLU A 10 -7.40 -15.18 4.67
CA GLU A 10 -7.43 -14.58 6.01
C GLU A 10 -8.63 -13.66 6.20
N LEU A 11 -8.95 -12.85 5.18
CA LEU A 11 -10.17 -12.03 5.17
C LEU A 11 -11.44 -12.87 4.91
N ALA A 12 -11.33 -14.13 4.43
CA ALA A 12 -12.49 -15.03 4.25
C ALA A 12 -13.06 -15.44 5.57
N ASN A 13 -12.16 -15.77 6.49
CA ASN A 13 -12.49 -16.21 7.82
C ASN A 13 -13.18 -15.10 8.62
N LEU A 14 -13.08 -13.84 8.21
CA LEU A 14 -13.83 -12.71 8.76
C LEU A 14 -15.28 -12.63 8.27
N LEU A 15 -15.61 -13.28 7.15
CA LEU A 15 -16.89 -13.19 6.45
C LEU A 15 -17.68 -14.50 6.48
N THR A 16 -17.15 -15.57 7.09
CA THR A 16 -17.84 -16.86 7.23
C THR A 16 -19.02 -16.75 8.20
N GLY A 17 -20.15 -17.35 7.81
CA GLY A 17 -21.45 -17.22 8.48
C GLY A 17 -21.41 -17.65 9.95
N GLY A 18 -21.48 -16.66 10.83
CA GLY A 18 -21.55 -16.81 12.28
C GLY A 18 -22.11 -15.52 12.91
N PRO A 19 -22.22 -15.44 14.25
CA PRO A 19 -22.58 -14.21 14.93
C PRO A 19 -21.62 -13.06 14.56
N PRO A 20 -22.04 -11.78 14.69
CA PRO A 20 -21.17 -10.65 14.41
C PRO A 20 -19.84 -10.80 15.17
N LYS A 21 -18.74 -10.85 14.41
CA LYS A 21 -17.41 -11.05 14.98
C LYS A 21 -17.10 -9.95 15.97
N GLN A 22 -16.64 -10.36 17.14
CA GLN A 22 -16.20 -9.42 18.17
C GLN A 22 -14.98 -8.65 17.66
N GLU A 23 -14.83 -7.38 18.07
CA GLU A 23 -13.75 -6.49 17.64
C GLU A 23 -12.35 -7.13 17.81
N LEU A 24 -12.18 -8.00 18.82
CA LEU A 24 -10.95 -8.75 19.06
C LEU A 24 -10.61 -9.74 17.92
N GLU A 25 -11.59 -10.44 17.37
CA GLU A 25 -11.37 -11.35 16.22
C GLU A 25 -10.94 -10.58 14.99
N ILE A 26 -11.55 -9.40 14.78
CA ILE A 26 -11.19 -8.49 13.70
C ILE A 26 -9.73 -8.05 13.86
N MET A 27 -9.33 -7.61 15.06
CA MET A 27 -7.95 -7.17 15.31
C MET A 27 -6.94 -8.31 15.10
N ASN A 28 -7.25 -9.53 15.57
CA ASN A 28 -6.37 -10.67 15.36
C ASN A 28 -6.19 -11.01 13.87
N ALA A 29 -7.27 -10.98 13.08
CA ALA A 29 -7.18 -11.21 11.64
C ALA A 29 -6.38 -10.12 10.92
N LEU A 30 -6.59 -8.85 11.28
CA LEU A 30 -5.82 -7.75 10.70
C LEU A 30 -4.34 -7.79 11.09
N LYS A 31 -4.03 -8.20 12.32
CA LYS A 31 -2.66 -8.42 12.77
C LYS A 31 -1.97 -9.52 11.96
N ASN A 32 -2.61 -10.69 11.84
CA ASN A 32 -2.10 -11.78 11.03
C ASN A 32 -1.87 -11.34 9.58
N LEU A 33 -2.85 -10.63 8.99
CA LEU A 33 -2.71 -10.08 7.64
C LEU A 33 -1.53 -9.12 7.53
N SER A 34 -1.33 -8.26 8.53
CA SER A 34 -0.21 -7.33 8.53
C SER A 34 1.13 -8.07 8.47
N GLU A 35 1.29 -9.14 9.26
CA GLU A 35 2.50 -9.95 9.34
C GLU A 35 2.83 -10.64 8.00
N HIS A 36 1.80 -10.96 7.21
CA HIS A 36 1.95 -11.58 5.90
C HIS A 36 2.03 -10.60 4.72
N LEU A 37 2.03 -9.29 4.97
CA LEU A 37 2.20 -8.30 3.90
C LEU A 37 3.54 -8.48 3.18
N PRO A 38 3.58 -8.35 1.83
CA PRO A 38 4.83 -8.39 1.09
C PRO A 38 5.84 -7.36 1.61
N LEU A 39 7.11 -7.76 1.76
CA LEU A 39 8.17 -6.87 2.24
C LEU A 39 8.29 -5.58 1.42
N LEU A 40 8.13 -5.68 0.09
CA LEU A 40 8.14 -4.52 -0.80
C LEU A 40 6.98 -3.55 -0.51
N PHE A 41 5.79 -4.07 -0.19
CA PHE A 41 4.66 -3.24 0.21
C PHE A 41 4.97 -2.49 1.50
N ARG A 42 5.52 -3.18 2.52
CA ARG A 42 5.96 -2.55 3.77
C ARG A 42 7.07 -1.51 3.54
N ALA A 43 7.99 -1.76 2.61
CA ALA A 43 9.08 -0.83 2.30
C ALA A 43 8.57 0.45 1.63
N ILE A 44 7.68 0.34 0.65
CA ILE A 44 7.03 1.48 0.01
C ILE A 44 6.20 2.27 1.03
N LEU A 45 5.41 1.58 1.85
CA LEU A 45 4.59 2.23 2.88
C LEU A 45 5.46 2.98 3.90
N SER A 46 6.54 2.38 4.37
CA SER A 46 7.52 3.04 5.25
C SER A 46 8.13 4.29 4.59
N HIS A 47 8.51 4.22 3.31
CA HIS A 47 9.02 5.37 2.58
C HIS A 47 7.98 6.51 2.54
N ILE A 48 6.73 6.21 2.18
CA ILE A 48 5.65 7.21 2.15
C ILE A 48 5.43 7.81 3.54
N ILE A 49 5.41 6.99 4.59
CA ILE A 49 5.25 7.45 5.98
C ILE A 49 6.39 8.39 6.36
N LYS A 50 7.64 8.01 6.11
CA LYS A 50 8.82 8.84 6.43
C LYS A 50 8.77 10.19 5.72
N THR A 51 8.47 10.20 4.42
CA THR A 51 8.35 11.42 3.62
C THR A 51 7.20 12.30 4.11
N THR A 52 6.05 11.70 4.42
CA THR A 52 4.88 12.45 4.91
C THR A 52 5.16 13.03 6.31
N LYS A 53 5.75 12.24 7.21
CA LYS A 53 6.14 12.72 8.55
C LYS A 53 7.11 13.90 8.47
N ALA A 54 8.09 13.86 7.55
CA ALA A 54 9.02 14.97 7.36
C ALA A 54 8.30 16.27 6.95
N HIS A 55 7.21 16.18 6.19
CA HIS A 55 6.42 17.34 5.77
C HIS A 55 5.50 17.87 6.88
N PHE A 56 5.02 17.01 7.78
CA PHE A 56 4.03 17.35 8.83
C PHE A 56 4.59 17.24 10.25
N ASN A 57 5.79 17.80 10.49
CA ASN A 57 6.42 17.93 11.81
C ASN A 57 6.57 16.61 12.60
N ASN A 58 6.79 15.50 11.89
CA ASN A 58 7.11 14.19 12.44
C ASN A 58 6.08 13.60 13.42
N SER A 59 4.81 14.00 13.32
CA SER A 59 3.78 13.54 14.26
C SER A 59 3.40 12.06 14.09
N GLU A 60 3.13 11.37 15.20
CA GLU A 60 2.72 9.95 15.20
C GLU A 60 1.35 9.72 14.55
N HIS A 61 0.39 10.62 14.78
CA HIS A 61 -0.94 10.51 14.17
C HIS A 61 -0.85 10.55 12.63
N ILE A 62 0.11 11.29 12.06
CA ILE A 62 0.35 11.31 10.61
C ILE A 62 0.81 9.94 10.11
N ALA A 63 1.72 9.28 10.85
CA ALA A 63 2.16 7.93 10.51
C ALA A 63 0.99 6.95 10.51
N ARG A 64 0.17 6.98 11.58
CA ARG A 64 -1.05 6.15 11.68
C ARG A 64 -2.06 6.46 10.59
N ARG A 65 -2.26 7.74 10.23
CA ARG A 65 -3.18 8.13 9.13
C ARG A 65 -2.72 7.58 7.80
N VAL A 66 -1.44 7.69 7.47
CA VAL A 66 -0.88 7.15 6.23
C VAL A 66 -1.03 5.62 6.22
N ALA A 67 -0.65 4.93 7.29
CA ALA A 67 -0.81 3.49 7.41
C ALA A 67 -2.29 3.07 7.25
N SER A 68 -3.22 3.74 7.93
CA SER A 68 -4.65 3.52 7.83
C SER A 68 -5.17 3.70 6.41
N VAL A 69 -4.74 4.77 5.72
CA VAL A 69 -5.16 5.06 4.36
C VAL A 69 -4.74 3.97 3.37
N PHE A 70 -3.49 3.49 3.45
CA PHE A 70 -3.01 2.48 2.50
C PHE A 70 -3.42 1.05 2.88
N PHE A 71 -3.31 0.69 4.16
CA PHE A 71 -3.59 -0.66 4.63
C PHE A 71 -5.09 -0.92 4.83
N ILE A 72 -5.82 0.01 5.46
CA ILE A 72 -7.24 -0.18 5.76
C ILE A 72 -8.11 0.30 4.60
N LEU A 73 -8.04 1.60 4.27
CA LEU A 73 -8.97 2.23 3.34
C LEU A 73 -8.79 1.75 1.90
N ARG A 74 -7.54 1.52 1.46
CA ARG A 74 -7.22 1.18 0.05
C ARG A 74 -6.92 -0.30 -0.21
N LEU A 75 -6.71 -1.10 0.82
CA LEU A 75 -6.42 -2.53 0.68
C LEU A 75 -7.51 -3.39 1.33
N VAL A 76 -7.68 -3.32 2.65
CA VAL A 76 -8.63 -4.19 3.37
C VAL A 76 -10.09 -3.90 3.02
N ASN A 77 -10.52 -2.64 3.11
CA ASN A 77 -11.92 -2.28 2.92
C ASN A 77 -12.46 -2.61 1.53
N PRO A 78 -11.75 -2.34 0.41
CA PRO A 78 -12.19 -2.75 -0.91
C PRO A 78 -12.35 -4.27 -1.02
N ILE A 79 -11.43 -5.06 -0.48
CA ILE A 79 -11.50 -6.53 -0.53
C ILE A 79 -12.72 -7.04 0.23
N LEU A 80 -12.96 -6.51 1.44
CA LEU A 80 -14.11 -6.89 2.26
C LEU A 80 -15.44 -6.45 1.65
N THR A 81 -15.48 -5.26 1.03
CA THR A 81 -16.71 -4.70 0.43
C THR A 81 -17.09 -5.41 -0.88
N LEU A 82 -16.12 -5.83 -1.67
CA LEU A 82 -16.34 -6.44 -2.99
C LEU A 82 -16.51 -7.96 -2.94
N ARG A 83 -16.37 -8.58 -1.78
CA ARG A 83 -16.55 -10.03 -1.65
C ARG A 83 -18.04 -10.39 -1.68
N SER A 84 -18.38 -11.46 -2.39
CA SER A 84 -19.77 -11.89 -2.63
C SER A 84 -20.25 -13.04 -1.73
N ASN A 85 -19.41 -13.58 -0.84
CA ASN A 85 -19.72 -14.77 -0.03
C ASN A 85 -20.05 -14.41 1.43
N GLY A 86 -21.33 -14.14 1.74
CA GLY A 86 -21.80 -13.58 3.02
C GLY A 86 -23.14 -12.84 2.90
N SER A 87 -23.69 -12.32 4.01
CA SER A 87 -24.94 -11.53 3.96
C SER A 87 -24.65 -10.07 3.57
N ALA A 88 -25.55 -9.45 2.80
CA ALA A 88 -25.42 -8.07 2.31
C ALA A 88 -25.15 -7.03 3.42
N GLU A 89 -25.62 -7.30 4.62
CA GLU A 89 -25.46 -6.44 5.79
C GLU A 89 -24.06 -6.56 6.41
N GLN A 90 -23.49 -7.77 6.49
CA GLN A 90 -22.15 -8.00 7.05
C GLN A 90 -21.05 -7.36 6.18
N PHE A 91 -21.18 -7.41 4.85
CA PHE A 91 -20.24 -6.74 3.94
C PHE A 91 -20.19 -5.23 4.07
N ARG A 92 -21.26 -4.62 4.56
CA ARG A 92 -21.33 -3.17 4.74
C ARG A 92 -20.90 -2.76 6.14
N GLN A 93 -21.23 -3.55 7.15
CA GLN A 93 -20.93 -3.19 8.53
C GLN A 93 -19.47 -3.43 8.90
N LEU A 94 -18.88 -4.57 8.50
CA LEU A 94 -17.51 -4.89 8.88
C LEU A 94 -16.48 -3.86 8.39
N PRO A 95 -16.45 -3.45 7.10
CA PRO A 95 -15.52 -2.41 6.63
C PRO A 95 -15.77 -1.05 7.30
N LYS A 96 -17.04 -0.72 7.61
CA LYS A 96 -17.38 0.51 8.33
C LYS A 96 -16.83 0.51 9.75
N THR A 97 -16.98 -0.61 10.47
CA THR A 97 -16.42 -0.76 11.82
C THR A 97 -14.90 -0.65 11.79
N ILE A 98 -14.23 -1.37 10.89
CA ILE A 98 -12.77 -1.31 10.73
C ILE A 98 -12.32 0.11 10.41
N GLN A 99 -12.98 0.80 9.46
CA GLN A 99 -12.63 2.17 9.10
C GLN A 99 -12.85 3.15 10.25
N SER A 100 -13.93 2.98 11.02
CA SER A 100 -14.23 3.80 12.20
C SER A 100 -13.13 3.66 13.27
N LEU A 101 -12.72 2.42 13.58
CA LEU A 101 -11.62 2.15 14.50
C LEU A 101 -10.31 2.77 14.00
N ALA A 102 -10.00 2.61 12.71
CA ALA A 102 -8.78 3.15 12.11
C ALA A 102 -8.76 4.69 12.10
N ASN A 103 -9.92 5.32 11.90
CA ASN A 103 -10.05 6.79 11.96
C ASN A 103 -9.86 7.31 13.39
N GLN A 104 -10.43 6.63 14.40
CA GLN A 104 -10.25 7.01 15.80
C GLN A 104 -8.80 6.81 16.26
N ALA A 105 -8.18 5.68 15.91
CA ALA A 105 -6.79 5.35 16.25
C ALA A 105 -5.77 6.29 15.59
N SER A 106 -6.14 6.93 14.48
CA SER A 106 -5.29 7.87 13.74
C SER A 106 -5.73 9.34 13.91
N SER A 107 -6.68 9.61 14.80
CA SER A 107 -7.13 10.98 15.11
C SER A 107 -6.01 11.78 15.79
N VAL A 108 -6.06 13.10 15.62
CA VAL A 108 -5.22 14.03 16.39
C VAL A 108 -5.56 13.96 17.88
N ASP A 109 -6.82 13.66 18.20
CA ASP A 109 -7.33 13.56 19.58
C ASP A 109 -7.15 12.17 20.19
N TYR A 110 -6.41 11.26 19.52
CA TYR A 110 -6.18 9.92 20.06
C TYR A 110 -5.39 9.97 21.37
N CYS A 111 -5.96 9.36 22.40
CA CYS A 111 -5.38 9.27 23.75
C CYS A 111 -5.51 7.82 24.25
N PRO A 112 -4.40 7.09 24.48
CA PRO A 112 -4.42 5.69 24.92
C PRO A 112 -5.21 5.45 26.22
N GLU A 113 -5.21 6.42 27.12
CA GLU A 113 -5.85 6.32 28.44
C GLU A 113 -7.38 6.38 28.34
N ASN A 114 -7.88 7.20 27.41
CA ASN A 114 -9.31 7.47 27.22
C ASN A 114 -9.94 6.65 26.08
N SER A 115 -9.14 5.97 25.29
CA SER A 115 -9.60 5.18 24.14
C SER A 115 -10.11 3.81 24.55
N THR A 116 -11.10 3.30 23.80
CA THR A 116 -11.55 1.92 23.97
C THR A 116 -10.41 0.94 23.67
N ARG A 117 -10.51 -0.28 24.21
CA ARG A 117 -9.53 -1.35 23.96
C ARG A 117 -9.29 -1.57 22.47
N SER A 118 -10.34 -1.56 21.65
CA SER A 118 -10.25 -1.83 20.21
C SER A 118 -9.58 -0.71 19.44
N VAL A 119 -9.79 0.54 19.85
CA VAL A 119 -9.09 1.70 19.26
C VAL A 119 -7.60 1.64 19.59
N ARG A 120 -7.23 1.27 20.83
CA ARG A 120 -5.82 1.04 21.18
C ARG A 120 -5.18 -0.08 20.37
N LEU A 121 -5.83 -1.23 20.25
CA LEU A 121 -5.32 -2.35 19.45
C LEU A 121 -5.15 -1.97 17.97
N MET A 122 -6.07 -1.16 17.44
CA MET A 122 -5.93 -0.62 16.09
C MET A 122 -4.75 0.36 15.98
N ALA A 123 -4.52 1.21 16.98
CA ALA A 123 -3.35 2.09 17.00
C ALA A 123 -2.05 1.29 17.02
N ASP A 124 -1.95 0.27 17.87
CA ASP A 124 -0.79 -0.63 17.96
C ASP A 124 -0.53 -1.35 16.62
N LEU A 125 -1.60 -1.81 15.95
CA LEU A 125 -1.52 -2.41 14.62
C LEU A 125 -1.00 -1.42 13.58
N LEU A 126 -1.54 -0.20 13.55
CA LEU A 126 -1.13 0.83 12.60
C LEU A 126 0.32 1.27 12.83
N ASP A 127 0.75 1.33 14.09
CA ASP A 127 2.13 1.60 14.45
C ASP A 127 3.04 0.47 13.97
N ALA A 128 2.67 -0.79 14.19
CA ALA A 128 3.43 -1.94 13.72
C ALA A 128 3.52 -2.01 12.18
N VAL A 129 2.47 -1.59 11.47
CA VAL A 129 2.46 -1.47 10.01
C VAL A 129 3.32 -0.29 9.54
N ALA A 130 3.38 0.79 10.33
CA ALA A 130 4.17 1.97 10.06
C ALA A 130 5.68 1.78 10.31
N LEU A 131 6.06 0.77 11.11
CA LEU A 131 7.45 0.43 11.32
C LEU A 131 8.13 0.02 10.01
N SER A 132 9.36 0.51 9.84
CA SER A 132 10.17 0.12 8.68
C SER A 132 10.43 -1.38 8.70
N PRO A 133 10.20 -2.11 7.59
CA PRO A 133 10.63 -3.48 7.52
C PRO A 133 12.16 -3.55 7.63
N PRO A 134 12.72 -4.69 8.08
CA PRO A 134 14.16 -4.94 7.97
C PRO A 134 14.61 -4.74 6.52
N LYS A 135 15.87 -4.33 6.34
CA LYS A 135 16.46 -3.97 5.05
C LYS A 135 16.16 -5.08 4.04
N VAL A 136 15.28 -4.80 3.09
CA VAL A 136 14.93 -5.74 2.02
C VAL A 136 16.12 -5.72 1.09
N GLU A 137 16.91 -6.80 1.06
CA GLU A 137 17.89 -6.96 -0.01
C GLU A 137 17.13 -6.88 -1.33
N SER A 138 17.54 -5.95 -2.19
CA SER A 138 16.93 -5.80 -3.50
C SER A 138 17.06 -7.15 -4.21
N THR A 139 15.94 -7.85 -4.39
CA THR A 139 15.88 -8.99 -5.29
C THR A 139 16.55 -8.61 -6.60
N GLU A 140 17.41 -9.48 -7.14
CA GLU A 140 18.33 -9.21 -8.27
C GLU A 140 17.69 -8.65 -9.56
N ASN A 141 16.37 -8.49 -9.63
CA ASN A 141 15.73 -7.69 -10.65
C ASN A 141 14.33 -7.21 -10.17
N PRO A 142 14.10 -5.91 -9.89
CA PRO A 142 12.78 -5.40 -9.50
C PRO A 142 11.74 -5.54 -10.63
N PHE A 143 12.18 -5.82 -11.85
CA PHE A 143 11.32 -6.05 -13.01
C PHE A 143 11.03 -7.53 -13.28
N CYS A 144 11.43 -8.44 -12.37
CA CYS A 144 11.08 -9.86 -12.46
C CYS A 144 9.55 -10.01 -12.49
N GLY A 145 9.00 -10.44 -13.64
CA GLY A 145 7.56 -10.59 -13.87
C GLY A 145 6.90 -9.49 -14.70
N TYR A 146 7.61 -8.39 -15.00
CA TYR A 146 7.13 -7.43 -16.00
C TYR A 146 7.44 -7.94 -17.41
N SER A 147 6.44 -7.88 -18.29
CA SER A 147 6.68 -8.13 -19.71
C SER A 147 7.64 -7.06 -20.26
N LYS A 148 8.34 -7.36 -21.36
CA LYS A 148 9.20 -6.39 -22.05
C LYS A 148 8.44 -5.11 -22.42
N ILE A 149 7.15 -5.23 -22.76
CA ILE A 149 6.26 -4.11 -23.07
C ILE A 149 6.10 -3.21 -21.85
N ASN A 150 5.88 -3.78 -20.66
CA ASN A 150 5.72 -2.99 -19.44
C ASN A 150 7.03 -2.28 -19.04
N GLN A 151 8.19 -2.92 -19.30
CA GLN A 151 9.50 -2.28 -19.07
C GLN A 151 9.73 -1.09 -20.01
N LEU A 152 9.36 -1.23 -21.29
CA LEU A 152 9.44 -0.14 -22.26
C LEU A 152 8.47 1.01 -21.93
N ALA A 153 7.24 0.69 -21.50
CA ALA A 153 6.27 1.70 -21.08
C ALA A 153 6.74 2.48 -19.85
N LEU A 154 7.34 1.81 -18.87
CA LEU A 154 7.90 2.45 -17.68
C LEU A 154 9.07 3.38 -18.03
N LEU A 155 9.93 2.94 -18.95
CA LEU A 155 11.06 3.73 -19.41
C LEU A 155 10.60 4.95 -20.22
N ALA A 156 9.59 4.80 -21.09
CA ALA A 156 8.97 5.92 -21.80
C ALA A 156 8.38 6.96 -20.83
N PHE A 157 7.63 6.51 -19.82
CA PHE A 157 7.08 7.37 -18.78
C PHE A 157 8.17 8.10 -17.99
N GLN A 158 9.27 7.43 -17.63
CA GLN A 158 10.39 8.06 -16.93
C GLN A 158 11.09 9.12 -17.79
N VAL A 159 11.28 8.87 -19.09
CA VAL A 159 11.82 9.86 -20.01
C VAL A 159 10.89 11.07 -20.11
N GLU A 160 9.58 10.86 -20.23
CA GLU A 160 8.58 11.92 -20.27
C GLU A 160 8.62 12.79 -19.00
N GLN A 161 8.62 12.19 -17.82
CA GLN A 161 8.69 12.92 -16.55
C GLN A 161 9.99 13.73 -16.39
N VAL A 162 11.13 13.22 -16.87
CA VAL A 162 12.40 13.97 -16.86
C VAL A 162 12.33 15.17 -17.81
N LEU A 163 11.70 15.01 -18.97
CA LEU A 163 11.53 16.09 -19.93
C LEU A 163 10.53 17.16 -19.44
N GLU A 164 9.48 16.77 -18.72
CA GLU A 164 8.48 17.70 -18.14
C GLU A 164 9.04 18.52 -16.97
N GLN A 165 9.97 17.96 -16.18
CA GLN A 165 10.57 18.63 -15.03
C GLN A 165 11.74 19.56 -15.41
N GLN A 166 12.21 19.51 -16.65
CA GLN A 166 13.20 20.46 -17.15
C GLN A 166 12.52 21.76 -17.56
N ASP A 167 13.01 22.88 -17.02
CA ASP A 167 12.65 24.21 -17.50
C ASP A 167 12.88 24.28 -19.02
N SER A 168 11.94 24.89 -19.76
CA SER A 168 12.00 25.03 -21.22
C SER A 168 13.28 25.71 -21.76
N ALA A 169 14.07 26.33 -20.88
CA ALA A 169 15.37 26.92 -21.17
C ALA A 169 16.56 25.97 -20.96
N SER A 170 16.39 24.86 -20.24
CA SER A 170 17.39 23.81 -20.09
C SER A 170 17.27 22.81 -21.23
N CYS A 171 18.16 22.95 -22.21
CA CYS A 171 18.36 22.01 -23.31
C CYS A 171 18.44 20.56 -22.77
N PRO A 172 17.98 19.53 -23.50
CA PRO A 172 18.08 18.17 -23.00
C PRO A 172 19.55 17.84 -22.77
N LEU A 173 19.85 17.24 -21.62
CA LEU A 173 21.17 16.69 -21.35
C LEU A 173 21.56 15.80 -22.55
N PRO A 174 22.76 15.95 -23.15
CA PRO A 174 23.21 15.14 -24.29
C PRO A 174 23.02 13.62 -24.10
N GLU A 175 23.07 13.18 -22.84
CA GLU A 175 22.82 11.82 -22.40
C GLU A 175 21.36 11.38 -22.63
N ALA A 176 20.38 12.27 -22.49
CA ALA A 176 18.96 11.98 -22.73
C ALA A 176 18.69 11.68 -24.21
N TYR A 177 19.34 12.41 -25.14
CA TYR A 177 19.26 12.10 -26.58
C TYR A 177 19.84 10.72 -26.90
N THR A 178 20.90 10.34 -26.20
CA THR A 178 21.52 9.01 -26.35
C THR A 178 20.57 7.91 -25.87
N VAL A 179 19.94 8.10 -24.70
CA VAL A 179 18.93 7.17 -24.16
C VAL A 179 17.71 7.07 -25.08
N ILE A 180 17.17 8.21 -25.54
CA ILE A 180 16.03 8.24 -26.48
C ILE A 180 16.36 7.55 -27.81
N SER A 181 17.56 7.78 -28.35
CA SER A 181 18.02 7.15 -29.61
C SER A 181 18.17 5.64 -29.46
N LEU A 182 18.77 5.18 -28.35
CA LEU A 182 18.87 3.76 -28.02
C LEU A 182 17.48 3.12 -27.86
N LEU A 183 16.55 3.83 -27.22
CA LEU A 183 15.18 3.38 -27.04
C LEU A 183 14.41 3.26 -28.34
N LYS A 184 14.49 4.25 -29.23
CA LYS A 184 13.89 4.20 -30.57
C LYS A 184 14.45 3.03 -31.37
N LYS A 185 15.78 2.88 -31.39
CA LYS A 185 16.44 1.76 -32.08
C LYS A 185 16.03 0.39 -31.53
N HIS A 186 15.77 0.29 -30.22
CA HIS A 186 15.24 -0.93 -29.62
C HIS A 186 13.76 -1.14 -29.93
N ALA A 187 12.92 -0.12 -29.84
CA ALA A 187 11.51 -0.19 -30.19
C ALA A 187 11.32 -0.64 -31.64
N ASP A 188 12.06 -0.04 -32.58
CA ASP A 188 12.01 -0.41 -34.00
C ASP A 188 12.38 -1.88 -34.20
N LYS A 189 13.40 -2.38 -33.50
CA LYS A 189 13.82 -3.80 -33.57
C LYS A 189 12.78 -4.76 -32.99
N TYR A 190 12.00 -4.34 -31.99
CA TYR A 190 10.98 -5.18 -31.34
C TYR A 190 9.61 -5.11 -32.03
N LEU A 191 9.30 -4.00 -32.72
CA LEU A 191 8.04 -3.78 -33.43
C LEU A 191 8.08 -4.21 -34.91
N SER A 192 9.27 -4.55 -35.42
CA SER A 192 9.48 -5.08 -36.78
C SER A 192 9.54 -6.61 -36.86
N CYS A 193 9.30 -7.31 -35.74
CA CYS A 193 9.04 -8.75 -35.67
C CYS A 193 7.56 -9.00 -35.36
#